data_AF-A0A915UT99-F1
#
_entry.id   AF-A0A915UT99-F1
#
_cell.length_a   1.000
_cell.length_b   1.000
_cell.length_c   1.000
_cell.angle_alpha   90.00
_cell.angle_beta   90.00
_cell.angle_gamma   90.00
#
_symmetry.space_group_name_H-M   'P 1'
#
loop_
_entity.id
_entity.type
_entity.pdbx_description
1 polymer ?
#
loop_
_entity_poly.entity_id
_entity_poly.type
_entity_poly.pdbx_seq_one_letter_code
_entity_poly.pdbx_strand_id
1 'polypeptide(L)'
;MGWWKKTDFWIAFILFAISIVGFARGNEAIADPGQDVDPRLAWLYLVAAVIMLINGILSHKQYLREQEALKAKQTKPSQQEATTQ
;
A
#
# COMPACT_ATOMS: atom_id res chain seq x y z
N MET A 1 6.58 7.12 -10.26
CA MET A 1 5.16 7.31 -9.92
C MET A 1 5.05 7.56 -8.43
N GLY A 2 4.34 8.60 -8.01
CA GLY A 2 4.11 8.87 -6.58
C GLY A 2 3.41 7.67 -5.92
N TRP A 3 3.79 7.37 -4.68
CA TRP A 3 3.26 6.24 -3.90
C TRP A 3 1.72 6.20 -3.82
N TRP A 4 1.09 7.37 -3.78
CA TRP A 4 -0.36 7.60 -3.79
C TRP A 4 -1.09 7.11 -5.06
N LYS A 5 -0.37 6.73 -6.13
CA LYS A 5 -0.95 6.13 -7.35
C LYS A 5 -1.00 4.60 -7.31
N LYS A 6 -0.44 3.96 -6.27
CA LYS A 6 -0.46 2.49 -6.11
C LYS A 6 -1.83 2.05 -5.61
N THR A 7 -2.32 0.92 -6.11
CA THR A 7 -3.58 0.31 -5.68
C THR A 7 -3.59 0.02 -4.18
N ASP A 8 -2.45 -0.41 -3.63
CA ASP A 8 -2.29 -0.72 -2.20
C ASP A 8 -2.61 0.49 -1.30
N PHE A 9 -2.26 1.69 -1.75
CA PHE A 9 -2.56 2.93 -1.03
C PHE A 9 -4.08 3.20 -0.97
N TRP A 10 -4.77 3.03 -2.11
CA TRP A 10 -6.22 3.21 -2.18
C TRP A 10 -6.98 2.15 -1.39
N ILE A 11 -6.53 0.90 -1.41
CA ILE A 11 -7.10 -0.17 -0.58
C ILE A 11 -6.93 0.16 0.91
N ALA A 12 -5.72 0.55 1.34
CA ALA A 12 -5.49 0.96 2.72
C ALA A 12 -6.39 2.13 3.13
N PHE A 13 -6.54 3.13 2.25
CA PHE A 13 -7.39 4.30 2.49
C PHE A 13 -8.87 3.93 2.65
N ILE A 14 -9.40 3.08 1.77
CA ILE A 14 -10.80 2.62 1.84
C ILE A 14 -11.03 1.80 3.12
N LEU A 15 -10.14 0.87 3.45
CA LEU A 15 -10.23 0.08 4.69
C LEU A 15 -10.18 0.97 5.93
N PHE A 16 -9.35 2.01 5.91
CA PHE A 16 -9.27 2.99 6.98
C PHE A 16 -10.57 3.79 7.13
N ALA A 17 -11.15 4.24 6.01
CA ALA A 17 -12.44 4.93 6.03
C ALA A 17 -13.58 4.03 6.55
N ILE A 18 -13.64 2.77 6.13
CA ILE A 18 -14.60 1.78 6.63
C ILE A 18 -14.44 1.57 8.14
N SER A 19 -13.20 1.49 8.63
CA SER A 19 -12.93 1.37 10.06
C SER A 19 -13.45 2.57 10.85
N ILE A 20 -13.20 3.80 10.38
CA ILE A 20 -13.73 5.02 11.02
C ILE A 20 -15.26 4.99 11.06
N VAL A 21 -15.91 4.57 9.96
CA VAL A 21 -17.38 4.45 9.90
C VAL A 21 -17.88 3.39 10.88
N GLY A 22 -17.22 2.23 10.98
CA GLY A 22 -17.55 1.18 11.94
C GLY A 22 -17.44 1.64 13.40
N PHE A 23 -16.42 2.45 13.73
CA PHE A 23 -16.29 3.05 15.06
C PHE A 23 -17.33 4.15 15.34
N ALA A 24 -17.69 4.95 14.34
CA ALA A 24 -18.61 6.09 14.52
C ALA A 24 -20.10 5.71 14.48
N ARG A 25 -20.49 4.78 13.61
CA ARG A 25 -21.88 4.34 13.42
C ARG A 25 -22.19 2.95 13.97
N GLY A 26 -21.19 2.26 14.52
CA GLY A 26 -21.30 0.89 14.99
C GLY A 26 -21.05 -0.12 13.88
N ASN A 27 -20.67 -1.33 14.29
CA ASN A 27 -20.28 -2.40 13.36
C ASN A 27 -21.44 -2.88 12.48
N GLU A 28 -22.69 -2.60 12.85
CA GLU A 28 -23.87 -2.88 12.02
C GLU A 28 -23.85 -2.12 10.69
N ALA A 29 -23.19 -0.95 10.64
CA ALA A 29 -23.09 -0.13 9.43
C ALA A 29 -22.09 -0.68 8.39
N ILE A 30 -21.22 -1.59 8.81
CA ILE A 30 -20.17 -2.21 7.98
C ILE A 30 -20.37 -3.73 7.83
N ALA A 31 -21.22 -4.33 8.66
CA ALA A 31 -21.60 -5.73 8.56
C ALA A 31 -22.64 -5.94 7.47
N ASP A 32 -22.61 -7.11 6.83
CA ASP A 32 -23.60 -7.47 5.83
C ASP A 32 -24.96 -7.74 6.52
N PRO A 33 -26.09 -7.27 5.94
CA PRO A 33 -27.39 -7.43 6.55
C PRO A 33 -27.75 -8.91 6.68
N GLY A 34 -28.01 -9.35 7.91
CA GLY A 34 -28.33 -10.75 8.25
C GLY A 34 -27.15 -11.58 8.78
N GLN A 35 -25.95 -11.00 8.92
CA GLN A 35 -24.82 -11.64 9.60
C GLN A 35 -24.69 -11.17 11.05
N ASP A 36 -24.26 -12.06 11.95
CA ASP A 36 -23.93 -11.69 13.32
C ASP A 36 -22.82 -10.63 13.34
N VAL A 37 -23.11 -9.51 14.01
CA VAL A 37 -22.23 -8.35 14.04
C VAL A 37 -21.16 -8.57 15.11
N ASP A 38 -19.95 -8.95 14.69
CA ASP A 38 -18.84 -9.08 15.65
C ASP A 38 -18.43 -7.67 16.15
N PRO A 39 -18.36 -7.43 17.47
CA PRO A 39 -17.92 -6.16 18.05
C PRO A 39 -16.48 -5.77 17.65
N ARG A 40 -15.69 -6.70 17.12
CA ARG A 40 -14.30 -6.47 16.70
C ARG A 40 -14.14 -6.15 15.22
N LEU A 41 -15.24 -6.06 14.46
CA LEU A 41 -15.18 -5.91 13.00
C LEU A 41 -14.47 -4.61 12.57
N ALA A 42 -14.77 -3.47 13.18
CA ALA A 42 -14.08 -2.20 12.91
C ALA A 42 -12.58 -2.25 13.24
N TRP A 43 -12.19 -2.99 14.29
CA TRP A 43 -10.80 -3.24 14.67
C TRP A 43 -10.07 -4.07 13.61
N LEU A 44 -10.71 -5.11 13.07
CA LEU A 44 -10.13 -5.93 12.00
C LEU A 44 -9.89 -5.09 10.75
N TYR A 45 -10.85 -4.23 10.36
CA TYR A 45 -10.66 -3.29 9.26
C TYR A 45 -9.52 -2.29 9.52
N LEU A 46 -9.38 -1.80 10.76
CA LEU A 46 -8.27 -0.92 11.15
C LEU A 46 -6.92 -1.62 10.98
N VAL A 47 -6.80 -2.83 11.53
CA VAL A 47 -5.57 -3.63 11.47
C VAL A 47 -5.22 -3.96 10.02
N ALA A 48 -6.19 -4.37 9.21
CA ALA A 48 -5.98 -4.62 7.79
C ALA A 48 -5.51 -3.36 7.04
N ALA A 49 -6.11 -2.20 7.33
CA ALA A 49 -5.70 -0.92 6.77
C ALA A 49 -4.24 -0.57 7.12
N VAL A 50 -3.85 -0.75 8.38
CA VAL A 50 -2.47 -0.52 8.86
C VAL A 50 -1.48 -1.47 8.16
N ILE A 51 -1.80 -2.75 8.07
CA ILE A 51 -0.95 -3.75 7.38
C ILE A 51 -0.77 -3.37 5.91
N MET A 52 -1.85 -3.02 5.21
CA MET A 52 -1.76 -2.61 3.81
C MET A 52 -0.97 -1.30 3.62
N LEU A 53 -1.13 -0.35 4.53
CA LEU A 53 -0.37 0.90 4.50
C LEU A 53 1.14 0.61 4.64
N ILE A 54 1.53 -0.21 5.62
CA ILE A 54 2.93 -0.59 5.84
C ILE A 54 3.49 -1.34 4.61
N ASN A 55 2.74 -2.31 4.08
CA ASN A 55 3.13 -3.06 2.88
C ASN A 55 3.32 -2.13 1.68
N GLY A 56 2.42 -1.16 1.49
CA GLY A 56 2.54 -0.15 0.44
C GLY A 56 3.81 0.69 0.58
N ILE A 57 4.15 1.15 1.78
CA ILE A 57 5.36 1.95 2.04
C ILE A 57 6.62 1.12 1.78
N LEU A 58 6.68 -0.13 2.26
CA LEU A 58 7.83 -1.01 2.05
C LEU A 58 8.06 -1.31 0.56
N SER A 59 6.99 -1.66 -0.17
CA SER A 59 7.02 -1.90 -1.61
C SER A 59 7.52 -0.67 -2.38
N HIS A 60 7.14 0.54 -1.95
CA HIS A 60 7.63 1.76 -2.56
C HIS A 60 9.14 1.97 -2.34
N LYS A 61 9.63 1.75 -1.11
CA LYS A 61 11.07 1.87 -0.80
C LYS A 61 11.91 0.85 -1.56
N GLN A 62 11.42 -0.38 -1.72
CA GLN A 62 12.09 -1.42 -2.50
C GLN A 62 12.16 -1.03 -3.98
N TYR A 63 11.05 -0.56 -4.56
CA TYR A 63 11.00 -0.14 -5.96
C TYR A 63 11.98 1.01 -6.27
N LEU A 64 12.13 1.99 -5.36
CA LEU A 64 13.10 3.08 -5.54
C LEU A 64 14.54 2.56 -5.53
N ARG A 65 14.88 1.65 -4.62
CA ARG A 65 16.21 1.02 -4.55
C ARG A 65 16.53 0.23 -5.83
N GLU A 66 15.56 -0.52 -6.37
CA GLU A 66 15.75 -1.24 -7.63
C GLU A 66 15.96 -0.30 -8.81
N GLN A 67 15.21 0.81 -8.88
CA GLN A 67 15.40 1.80 -9.95
C GLN A 67 16.76 2.50 -9.89
N GLU A 68 17.27 2.81 -8.71
CA GLU A 68 18.63 3.34 -8.53
C GLU A 68 19.68 2.34 -9.01
N ALA A 69 19.52 1.05 -8.65
CA ALA A 69 20.41 -0.02 -9.09
C ALA A 69 20.37 -0.23 -10.61
N LEU A 70 19.19 -0.17 -11.22
CA LEU A 70 19.00 -0.29 -12.67
C LEU A 70 19.62 0.90 -13.43
N LYS A 71 19.42 2.13 -12.94
CA LYS A 71 20.07 3.32 -13.50
C LYS A 71 21.59 3.21 -13.44
N ALA A 72 22.14 2.85 -12.27
CA ALA A 72 23.57 2.66 -12.10
C ALA A 72 24.13 1.55 -13.01
N LYS A 73 23.34 0.51 -13.30
CA LYS A 73 23.69 -0.55 -14.27
C LYS A 73 23.55 -0.15 -15.73
N GLN A 74 22.76 0.86 -16.10
CA GLN A 74 22.65 1.35 -17.49
C GLN A 74 23.71 2.40 -17.83
N THR A 75 24.16 3.21 -16.87
CA THR A 75 25.22 4.21 -17.09
C THR A 75 26.60 3.58 -17.30
N LYS A 76 26.87 2.43 -16.69
CA LYS A 76 28.15 1.72 -16.82
C LYS A 76 28.41 1.07 -18.19
N PRO A 77 27.48 0.33 -18.82
CA PRO A 77 27.69 -0.29 -20.12
C PRO A 77 27.81 0.76 -21.25
N SER A 78 27.06 1.85 -21.17
CA SER A 78 27.12 2.95 -22.17
C SER A 78 28.44 3.75 -22.12
N GLN A 79 29.13 3.79 -20.96
CA GLN A 79 30.47 4.38 -20.87
C GLN A 79 31.60 3.43 -21.29
N GLN A 80 31.41 2.11 -21.17
CA GLN A 80 32.41 1.13 -21.62
C GLN A 80 32.44 1.00 -23.15
N GLU A 81 31.32 1.14 -23.84
CA GLU A 81 31.28 1.13 -25.31
C GLU A 81 31.86 2.43 -25.93
N ALA A 82 31.77 3.57 -25.23
CA ALA A 82 32.28 4.85 -25.71
C ALA A 82 33.79 5.07 -25.46
N THR A 83 34.42 4.25 -24.63
CA THR A 83 35.86 4.35 -24.29
C THR A 83 36.74 3.32 -24.98
N THR A 84 36.14 2.41 -25.76
CA THR A 84 36.84 1.34 -26.50
C THR A 84 36.90 1.59 -28.02
N GLN A 85 36.59 2.81 -28.47
CA GLN A 85 36.77 3.22 -29.89
C GLN A 85 37.91 4.22 -30.05
#